data_AF-A0A1C0T0P9-F1
#
_entry.id   AF-A0A1C0T0P9-F1
#
_cell.length_a   1.000
_cell.length_b   1.000
_cell.length_c   1.000
_cell.angle_alpha   90.00
_cell.angle_beta   90.00
_cell.angle_gamma   90.00
#
_symmetry.space_group_name_H-M   'P 1'
#
loop_
_entity.id
_entity.type
_entity.pdbx_description
1 polymer ?
#
loop_
_entity_poly.entity_id
_entity_poly.type
_entity_poly.pdbx_seq_one_letter_code
_entity_poly.pdbx_strand_id
1 'polypeptide(L)'
;MFTGLVFPEFEPEEPKIQVFLSAPLPARGVSASYDALTKQYSATKALQMILRRALDDYETRLDDGSYRASAAEYAIGNKDKPAIIQTSRMMPVRLIDIARTHFDPLGFESTRAFGRKLACAALACFFEREEKRK
;
A
#
# COMPACT_ATOMS: atom_id res chain seq x y z
N MET A 1 20.47 45.72 -23.06
CA MET A 1 19.23 45.27 -22.41
C MET A 1 19.36 43.76 -22.25
N PHE A 2 19.58 43.28 -21.03
CA PHE A 2 19.78 41.86 -20.74
C PHE A 2 18.42 41.15 -20.76
N THR A 3 18.28 40.16 -21.63
CA THR A 3 17.19 39.19 -21.63
C THR A 3 17.23 38.40 -20.33
N GLY A 4 16.19 38.54 -19.51
CA GLY A 4 16.03 37.75 -18.28
C GLY A 4 15.93 36.27 -18.63
N LEU A 5 16.90 35.49 -18.17
CA LEU A 5 16.80 34.04 -18.07
C LEU A 5 15.67 33.72 -17.10
N VAL A 6 14.53 33.25 -17.62
CA VAL A 6 13.48 32.63 -16.82
C VAL A 6 14.00 31.24 -16.45
N PHE A 7 14.50 31.11 -15.22
CA PHE A 7 14.74 29.79 -14.64
C PHE A 7 13.37 29.14 -14.38
N PRO A 8 13.14 27.88 -14.78
CA PRO A 8 11.92 27.20 -14.40
C PRO A 8 11.84 27.18 -12.87
N GLU A 9 10.74 27.68 -12.33
CA GLU A 9 10.42 27.61 -10.90
C GLU A 9 10.57 26.14 -10.46
N PHE A 10 11.56 25.90 -9.62
CA PHE A 10 11.75 24.60 -8.98
C PHE A 10 10.58 24.45 -8.01
N GLU A 11 9.52 23.74 -8.42
CA GLU A 11 8.51 23.33 -7.46
C GLU A 11 9.21 22.50 -6.37
N PRO A 12 9.07 22.86 -5.09
CA PRO A 12 9.71 22.11 -4.03
C PRO A 12 9.18 20.67 -4.06
N GLU A 13 10.09 19.69 -4.10
CA GLU A 13 9.71 18.28 -4.07
C GLU A 13 8.79 18.02 -2.87
N GLU A 14 7.65 17.37 -3.12
CA GLU A 14 6.68 17.06 -2.06
C GLU A 14 7.38 16.24 -0.95
N PRO A 15 7.29 16.67 0.33
CA PRO A 15 8.01 16.01 1.41
C PRO A 15 7.55 14.56 1.58
N LYS A 16 8.51 13.64 1.77
CA LYS A 16 8.25 12.21 1.95
C LYS A 16 8.73 11.71 3.30
N ILE A 17 8.00 10.77 3.87
CA ILE A 17 8.35 10.08 5.11
C ILE A 17 8.44 8.57 4.89
N GLN A 18 9.30 7.91 5.66
CA GLN A 18 9.40 6.46 5.66
C GLN A 18 8.27 5.85 6.50
N VAL A 19 7.45 5.01 5.88
CA VAL A 19 6.38 4.28 6.54
C VAL A 19 6.74 2.81 6.61
N PHE A 20 6.70 2.23 7.81
CA PHE A 20 6.90 0.81 8.04
C PHE A 20 5.58 0.05 7.86
N LEU A 21 5.62 -1.00 7.06
CA LEU A 21 4.46 -1.73 6.59
C LEU A 21 4.58 -3.20 6.99
N SER A 22 3.46 -3.82 7.29
CA SER A 22 3.41 -5.26 7.51
C SER A 22 2.09 -5.85 7.02
N ALA A 23 2.13 -7.06 6.47
CA ALA A 23 0.92 -7.71 5.97
C ALA A 23 1.00 -9.22 6.18
N PRO A 24 -0.09 -9.88 6.60
CA PRO A 24 -0.16 -11.33 6.64
C PRO A 24 -0.16 -11.93 5.23
N LEU A 25 0.20 -13.21 5.09
CA LEU A 25 0.05 -13.89 3.81
C LEU A 25 -1.44 -14.14 3.49
N PRO A 26 -1.87 -13.94 2.23
CA PRO A 26 -3.24 -14.24 1.83
C PRO A 26 -3.52 -15.74 1.86
N ALA A 27 -4.80 -16.10 1.99
CA ALA A 27 -5.26 -17.46 1.80
C ALA A 27 -5.10 -17.89 0.34
N ARG A 28 -4.98 -19.20 0.11
CA ARG A 28 -4.93 -19.76 -1.24
C ARG A 28 -6.19 -19.37 -2.02
N GLY A 29 -6.03 -19.00 -3.29
CA GLY A 29 -7.13 -18.60 -4.16
C GLY A 29 -7.56 -17.13 -4.06
N VAL A 30 -7.11 -16.39 -3.05
CA VAL A 30 -7.40 -14.95 -2.91
C VAL A 30 -6.78 -14.14 -4.04
N SER A 31 -5.59 -14.53 -4.50
CA SER A 31 -4.87 -13.82 -5.56
C SER A 31 -4.24 -14.81 -6.52
N ALA A 32 -4.65 -14.72 -7.79
CA ALA A 32 -4.09 -15.55 -8.85
C ALA A 32 -2.61 -15.20 -9.08
N SER A 33 -2.23 -13.92 -9.03
CA SER A 33 -0.83 -13.53 -9.13
C SER A 33 0.00 -14.05 -7.96
N TYR A 34 -0.53 -14.02 -6.74
CA TYR A 34 0.17 -14.57 -5.59
C TYR A 34 0.39 -16.09 -5.73
N ASP A 35 -0.65 -16.83 -6.08
CA ASP A 35 -0.59 -18.27 -6.29
C ASP A 35 0.33 -18.65 -7.46
N ALA A 36 0.48 -17.78 -8.46
CA ALA A 36 1.43 -17.96 -9.56
C ALA A 36 2.89 -17.67 -9.12
N LEU A 37 3.12 -16.55 -8.43
CA LEU A 37 4.45 -16.11 -7.99
C LEU A 37 5.07 -17.07 -6.97
N THR A 38 4.25 -17.68 -6.12
CA THR A 38 4.70 -18.65 -5.11
C THR A 38 5.26 -19.95 -5.70
N LYS A 39 5.02 -20.22 -7.00
CA LYS A 39 5.65 -21.35 -7.71
C LYS A 39 7.13 -21.10 -8.01
N GLN A 40 7.58 -19.84 -8.00
CA GLN A 40 8.94 -19.44 -8.41
C GLN A 40 9.70 -18.72 -7.29
N TYR A 41 8.98 -18.10 -6.35
CA TYR A 41 9.55 -17.32 -5.25
C TYR A 41 9.01 -17.79 -3.91
N SER A 42 9.72 -17.46 -2.83
CA SER A 42 9.18 -17.64 -1.49
C SER A 42 7.89 -16.82 -1.31
N ALA A 43 6.99 -17.33 -0.47
CA ALA A 43 5.72 -16.69 -0.15
C ALA A 43 5.87 -15.23 0.30
N THR A 44 6.89 -14.93 1.10
CA THR A 44 7.25 -13.58 1.55
C THR A 44 7.66 -12.69 0.38
N LYS A 45 8.55 -13.17 -0.49
CA LYS A 45 9.03 -12.39 -1.65
C LYS A 45 7.91 -12.14 -2.65
N ALA A 46 7.08 -13.15 -2.91
CA ALA A 46 5.90 -13.02 -3.78
C ALA A 46 4.96 -11.90 -3.28
N LEU A 47 4.63 -11.89 -1.99
CA LEU A 47 3.76 -10.85 -1.44
C LEU A 47 4.43 -9.47 -1.42
N GLN A 48 5.73 -9.38 -1.14
CA GLN A 48 6.47 -8.10 -1.21
C GLN A 48 6.46 -7.50 -2.63
N MET A 49 6.57 -8.35 -3.67
CA MET A 49 6.48 -7.92 -5.06
C MET A 49 5.09 -7.34 -5.39
N ILE A 50 4.04 -8.03 -4.96
CA ILE A 50 2.66 -7.55 -5.15
C ILE A 50 2.43 -6.27 -4.35
N LEU A 51 2.83 -6.22 -3.08
CA LEU A 51 2.65 -5.07 -2.20
C LEU A 51 3.29 -3.81 -2.78
N ARG A 52 4.46 -3.92 -3.44
CA ARG A 52 5.08 -2.78 -4.12
C ARG A 52 4.14 -2.15 -5.13
N ARG A 53 3.58 -2.95 -6.04
CA ARG A 53 2.63 -2.50 -7.06
C ARG A 53 1.31 -2.02 -6.46
N ALA A 54 0.81 -2.76 -5.47
CA ALA A 54 -0.44 -2.43 -4.78
C ALA A 54 -0.36 -1.06 -4.11
N LEU A 55 0.78 -0.71 -3.49
CA LEU A 55 0.99 0.60 -2.88
C LEU A 55 1.11 1.73 -3.91
N ASP A 56 1.71 1.49 -5.08
CA ASP A 56 1.75 2.49 -6.16
C ASP A 56 0.32 2.85 -6.58
N ASP A 57 -0.49 1.82 -6.84
CA ASP A 57 -1.89 1.99 -7.21
C ASP A 57 -2.72 2.63 -6.07
N TYR A 58 -2.40 2.31 -4.81
CA TYR A 58 -3.13 2.82 -3.65
C TYR A 58 -2.78 4.28 -3.33
N GLU A 59 -1.56 4.74 -3.60
CA GLU A 59 -1.19 6.16 -3.51
C GLU A 59 -2.05 7.01 -4.46
N THR A 60 -2.24 6.56 -5.71
CA THR A 60 -3.16 7.23 -6.65
C THR A 60 -4.58 7.28 -6.11
N ARG A 61 -5.04 6.21 -5.45
CA ARG A 61 -6.38 6.18 -4.84
C ARG A 61 -6.54 7.07 -3.62
N LEU A 62 -5.48 7.22 -2.82
CA LEU A 62 -5.46 8.16 -1.71
C LEU A 62 -5.57 9.59 -2.22
N ASP A 63 -4.89 9.87 -3.34
CA ASP A 63 -4.88 11.17 -3.99
C ASP A 63 -6.25 11.55 -4.58
N ASP A 64 -6.91 10.62 -5.29
CA ASP A 64 -8.22 10.85 -5.91
C ASP A 64 -9.42 10.60 -4.97
N GLY A 65 -9.18 10.10 -3.76
CA GLY A 65 -10.21 9.80 -2.77
C GLY A 65 -10.98 8.48 -2.96
N SER A 66 -10.73 7.74 -4.05
CA SER A 66 -11.42 6.48 -4.38
C SER A 66 -11.06 5.32 -3.44
N TYR A 67 -10.04 5.49 -2.59
CA TYR A 67 -9.66 4.52 -1.56
C TYR A 67 -10.82 4.17 -0.61
N ARG A 68 -11.76 5.11 -0.38
CA ARG A 68 -12.91 4.92 0.52
C ARG A 68 -13.90 3.83 0.07
N ALA A 69 -13.94 3.53 -1.23
CA ALA A 69 -14.79 2.50 -1.80
C ALA A 69 -14.07 1.15 -2.01
N SER A 70 -12.80 1.05 -1.60
CA SER A 70 -11.98 -0.13 -1.82
C SER A 70 -12.14 -1.15 -0.68
N ALA A 71 -11.95 -2.43 -0.99
CA ALA A 71 -11.84 -3.46 0.04
C ALA A 71 -10.71 -3.12 1.04
N ALA A 72 -11.01 -3.24 2.34
CA ALA A 72 -10.06 -2.97 3.42
C ALA A 72 -9.28 -4.20 3.88
N GLU A 73 -9.85 -5.41 3.68
CA GLU A 73 -9.33 -6.67 4.18
C GLU A 73 -9.42 -7.78 3.14
N TYR A 74 -8.61 -8.82 3.31
CA TYR A 74 -8.64 -10.03 2.49
C TYR A 74 -8.54 -11.27 3.39
N ALA A 75 -8.96 -12.42 2.87
CA ALA A 75 -8.87 -13.67 3.61
C ALA A 75 -7.40 -14.06 3.86
N ILE A 76 -7.03 -14.23 5.13
CA ILE A 76 -5.69 -14.63 5.58
C ILE A 76 -5.62 -16.15 5.62
N GLY A 77 -4.49 -16.74 5.20
CA GLY A 77 -4.29 -18.19 5.13
C GLY A 77 -4.38 -18.88 6.50
N ASN A 78 -3.32 -18.77 7.31
CA ASN A 78 -3.31 -19.31 8.67
C ASN A 78 -3.60 -18.20 9.67
N LYS A 79 -4.81 -18.21 10.26
CA LYS A 79 -5.24 -17.17 11.22
C LYS A 79 -4.58 -17.32 12.60
N ASP A 80 -4.21 -18.53 13.01
CA ASP A 80 -3.65 -18.81 14.34
C ASP A 80 -2.16 -18.47 14.42
N LYS A 81 -1.44 -18.62 13.31
CA LYS A 81 -0.03 -18.22 13.19
C LYS A 81 0.25 -17.62 11.82
N PRO A 82 -0.21 -16.38 11.57
CA PRO A 82 -0.03 -15.75 10.29
C PRO A 82 1.45 -15.46 10.05
N ALA A 83 2.00 -16.01 8.97
CA ALA A 83 3.25 -15.51 8.43
C ALA A 83 3.04 -14.07 7.96
N ILE A 84 3.95 -13.18 8.34
CA ILE A 84 3.84 -11.75 8.11
C ILE A 84 5.06 -11.28 7.32
N ILE A 85 4.82 -10.48 6.28
CA ILE A 85 5.88 -9.72 5.63
C ILE A 85 6.07 -8.39 6.35
N GLN A 86 7.30 -7.90 6.39
CA GLN A 86 7.63 -6.57 6.88
C GLN A 86 8.45 -5.84 5.81
N THR A 87 8.18 -4.56 5.62
CA THR A 87 8.89 -3.71 4.66
C THR A 87 8.72 -2.24 5.04
N SER A 88 9.29 -1.32 4.26
CA SER A 88 9.06 0.11 4.39
C SER A 88 9.00 0.78 3.03
N ARG A 89 8.29 1.90 2.93
CA ARG A 89 8.18 2.71 1.71
C ARG A 89 8.26 4.20 2.05
N MET A 90 8.91 4.98 1.18
CA MET A 90 8.84 6.45 1.23
C MET A 90 7.52 6.89 0.60
N MET A 91 6.70 7.63 1.34
CA MET A 91 5.39 8.10 0.88
C MET A 91 5.25 9.61 1.14
N PRO A 92 4.55 10.36 0.25
CA PRO A 92 4.27 11.76 0.49
C PRO A 92 3.51 11.99 1.80
N VAL A 93 3.92 13.00 2.57
CA VAL A 93 3.33 13.33 3.88
C VAL A 93 1.83 13.53 3.76
N ARG A 94 1.38 14.29 2.74
CA ARG A 94 -0.03 14.56 2.48
C ARG A 94 -0.86 13.29 2.32
N LEU A 95 -0.36 12.29 1.59
CA LEU A 95 -1.07 11.01 1.40
C LEU A 95 -1.12 10.20 2.70
N ILE A 96 -0.08 10.29 3.53
CA ILE A 96 -0.09 9.66 4.86
C ILE A 96 -1.09 10.34 5.78
N ASP A 97 -1.23 11.66 5.74
CA ASP A 97 -2.22 12.38 6.53
C ASP A 97 -3.65 11.95 6.14
N ILE A 98 -3.94 11.86 4.83
CA ILE A 98 -5.21 11.33 4.32
C ILE A 98 -5.46 9.90 4.82
N ALA A 99 -4.45 9.03 4.71
CA ALA A 99 -4.53 7.65 5.17
C ALA A 99 -4.75 7.57 6.69
N ARG A 100 -4.09 8.43 7.49
CA ARG A 100 -4.24 8.47 8.96
C ARG A 100 -5.62 8.92 9.37
N THR A 101 -6.16 9.98 8.77
CA THR A 101 -7.54 10.41 9.04
C THR A 101 -8.56 9.30 8.78
N HIS A 102 -8.27 8.39 7.84
CA HIS A 102 -9.13 7.25 7.56
C HIS A 102 -8.92 6.05 8.50
N PHE A 103 -7.66 5.60 8.67
CA PHE A 103 -7.35 4.37 9.40
C PHE A 103 -7.16 4.54 10.90
N ASP A 104 -6.94 5.78 11.34
CA ASP A 104 -6.71 6.20 12.72
C ASP A 104 -7.43 7.53 13.03
N PRO A 105 -8.77 7.57 12.90
CA PRO A 105 -9.54 8.81 13.07
C PRO A 105 -9.48 9.39 14.49
N LEU A 106 -9.12 8.57 15.48
CA LEU A 106 -9.04 8.96 16.89
C LEU A 106 -7.60 9.17 17.38
N GLY A 107 -6.58 8.85 16.58
CA GLY A 107 -5.18 8.99 16.97
C GLY A 107 -4.68 7.97 18.00
N PHE A 108 -5.35 6.83 18.13
CA PHE A 108 -5.00 5.79 19.11
C PHE A 108 -4.17 4.66 18.51
N GLU A 109 -4.06 4.58 17.19
CA GLU A 109 -3.30 3.52 16.52
C GLU A 109 -1.81 3.77 16.64
N SER A 110 -1.07 2.74 17.06
CA SER A 110 0.38 2.75 16.94
C SER A 110 0.81 2.84 15.46
N THR A 111 2.00 3.39 15.20
CA THR A 111 2.58 3.42 13.83
C THR A 111 2.62 2.03 13.19
N ARG A 112 2.86 0.98 13.97
CA ARG A 112 2.87 -0.41 13.50
C ARG A 112 1.47 -0.87 13.06
N ALA A 113 0.44 -0.55 13.84
CA ALA A 113 -0.93 -0.93 13.54
C ALA A 113 -1.46 -0.16 12.30
N PHE A 114 -1.18 1.15 12.23
CA PHE A 114 -1.43 1.97 11.05
C PHE A 114 -0.77 1.37 9.79
N GLY A 115 0.53 1.07 9.85
CA GLY A 115 1.26 0.48 8.72
C GLY A 115 0.72 -0.87 8.28
N ARG A 116 0.16 -1.66 9.21
CA ARG A 116 -0.54 -2.91 8.89
C ARG A 116 -1.86 -2.65 8.17
N LYS A 117 -2.70 -1.74 8.67
CA LYS A 117 -3.97 -1.38 8.02
C LYS A 117 -3.76 -0.87 6.61
N LEU A 118 -2.80 0.04 6.42
CA LEU A 118 -2.46 0.59 5.11
C LEU A 118 -2.00 -0.51 4.13
N ALA A 119 -1.09 -1.39 4.54
CA ALA A 119 -0.62 -2.47 3.69
C ALA A 119 -1.72 -3.48 3.36
N CYS A 120 -2.58 -3.81 4.34
CA CYS A 120 -3.71 -4.70 4.14
C CYS A 120 -4.72 -4.14 3.15
N ALA A 121 -5.09 -2.86 3.28
CA ALA A 121 -6.03 -2.21 2.38
C ALA A 121 -5.49 -2.11 0.93
N ALA A 122 -4.20 -1.78 0.78
CA ALA A 122 -3.57 -1.77 -0.54
C ALA A 122 -3.63 -3.15 -1.22
N LEU A 123 -3.29 -4.21 -0.49
CA LEU A 123 -3.36 -5.59 -0.98
C LEU A 123 -4.80 -6.05 -1.25
N ALA A 124 -5.73 -5.76 -0.35
CA ALA A 124 -7.15 -6.08 -0.53
C ALA A 124 -7.70 -5.45 -1.81
N CYS A 125 -7.38 -4.17 -2.02
CA CYS A 125 -7.76 -3.45 -3.24
C CYS A 125 -7.13 -4.07 -4.50
N PHE A 126 -5.86 -4.50 -4.43
CA PHE A 126 -5.21 -5.19 -5.53
C PHE A 126 -5.90 -6.52 -5.84
N PHE A 127 -6.19 -7.34 -4.83
CA PHE A 127 -6.84 -8.64 -5.00
C PHE A 127 -8.27 -8.52 -5.53
N GLU A 128 -9.05 -7.56 -5.03
CA GLU A 128 -10.40 -7.26 -5.53
C GLU A 128 -10.38 -6.89 -7.02
N ARG A 129 -9.37 -6.11 -7.44
CA ARG A 129 -9.18 -5.76 -8.85
C ARG A 129 -8.80 -6.97 -9.70
N GLU A 130 -8.01 -7.90 -9.18
CA GLU A 130 -7.70 -9.15 -9.88
C GLU A 130 -8.94 -10.01 -10.07
N GLU A 131 -9.79 -10.11 -9.05
CA GLU A 131 -11.03 -10.87 -9.10
C GLU A 131 -11.98 -10.34 -10.18
N LYS A 132 -12.14 -9.01 -10.27
CA LYS A 132 -12.97 -8.35 -11.29
C LYS A 132 -12.46 -8.48 -12.73
N ARG A 133 -11.22 -8.94 -12.93
CA ARG A 133 -10.60 -9.13 -14.26
C ARG A 133 -10.64 -10.59 -14.74
N LYS A 134 -11.06 -11.53 -13.90
CA LYS A 134 -11.31 -12.92 -14.27
C LYS A 134 -12.62 -13.04 -15.03
#